data_AF-A0A6N6WPC0-F1
#
_entry.id   AF-A0A6N6WPC0-F1
#
_cell.length_a   1.000
_cell.length_b   1.000
_cell.length_c   1.000
_cell.angle_alpha   90.00
_cell.angle_beta   90.00
_cell.angle_gamma   90.00
#
_symmetry.space_group_name_H-M   'P 1'
#
loop_
_entity.id
_entity.type
_entity.pdbx_description
1 polymer ?
#
loop_
_entity_poly.entity_id
_entity_poly.type
_entity_poly.pdbx_seq_one_letter_code
_entity_poly.pdbx_strand_id
1 'polypeptide(L)'
;MQPTPYLVDSTDYNDSYSIPVLTAGKSFILGYTNEEHGIYHAPLPAIIFDDFTTDSKFVDFEFKAKSSAMKILTAKKGVSAKYIFEAMQMLKFKIGGHQRHWISIYSNLVIPIPDAK
;
A
#
# COMPACT_ATOMS: atom_id res chain seq x y z
N MET A 1 -3.23 -6.75 -4.60
CA MET A 1 -2.47 -7.06 -5.84
C MET A 1 -0.97 -6.95 -5.60
N GLN A 2 -0.16 -7.59 -6.44
CA GLN A 2 1.30 -7.47 -6.38
C GLN A 2 1.75 -6.14 -7.02
N PRO A 3 2.80 -5.49 -6.51
CA PRO A 3 3.24 -4.16 -6.96
C PRO A 3 4.19 -4.22 -8.17
N THR A 4 4.58 -5.41 -8.63
CA THR A 4 5.59 -5.60 -9.69
C THR A 4 5.38 -4.72 -10.93
N PRO A 5 4.15 -4.58 -11.49
CA PRO A 5 3.93 -3.72 -12.66
C PRO A 5 4.16 -2.23 -12.40
N TYR A 6 4.25 -1.83 -11.13
CA TYR A 6 4.37 -0.45 -10.69
C TYR A 6 5.71 -0.13 -10.04
N LEU A 7 6.67 -1.07 -10.10
CA LEU A 7 7.99 -0.83 -9.54
C LEU A 7 8.69 0.28 -10.32
N VAL A 8 9.36 1.16 -9.58
CA VAL A 8 10.31 2.10 -10.15
C VAL A 8 11.56 1.34 -10.63
N ASP A 9 12.06 1.69 -11.81
CA ASP A 9 13.21 1.02 -12.41
C ASP A 9 14.53 1.70 -11.99
N SER A 10 14.53 3.03 -11.93
CA SER A 10 15.68 3.84 -11.53
C SER A 10 15.60 4.30 -10.06
N THR A 11 16.77 4.62 -9.50
CA THR A 11 16.91 5.31 -8.21
C THR A 11 17.22 6.80 -8.35
N ASP A 12 17.17 7.34 -9.56
CA ASP A 12 17.41 8.76 -9.86
C ASP A 12 16.20 9.61 -9.48
N TYR A 13 16.03 9.85 -8.18
CA TYR A 13 14.93 10.66 -7.67
C TYR A 13 15.28 12.14 -7.64
N ASN A 14 14.30 12.99 -7.95
CA ASN A 14 14.45 14.44 -7.87
C ASN A 14 13.12 15.09 -7.50
N ASP A 15 13.15 16.05 -6.58
CA ASP A 15 11.96 16.79 -6.13
C ASP A 15 11.30 17.63 -7.25
N SER A 16 11.99 17.85 -8.38
CA SER A 16 11.41 18.49 -9.56
C SER A 16 10.48 17.58 -10.37
N TYR A 17 10.51 16.26 -10.13
CA TYR A 17 9.66 15.31 -10.84
C TYR A 17 8.27 15.19 -10.18
N SER A 18 7.29 14.68 -10.92
CA SER A 18 5.88 14.72 -10.52
C SER A 18 5.37 13.43 -9.86
N ILE A 19 5.94 12.26 -10.20
CA ILE A 19 5.38 10.98 -9.78
C ILE A 19 6.05 10.51 -8.47
N PRO A 20 5.32 10.42 -7.35
CA PRO A 20 5.91 9.97 -6.09
C PRO A 20 6.20 8.47 -6.11
N VAL A 21 7.37 8.11 -5.56
CA VAL A 21 7.77 6.72 -5.31
C VAL A 21 7.50 6.40 -3.85
N LEU A 22 6.62 5.44 -3.60
CA LEU A 22 6.13 5.14 -2.26
C LEU A 22 6.79 3.92 -1.63
N THR A 23 6.93 3.98 -0.30
CA THR A 23 7.17 2.82 0.56
C THR A 23 6.10 2.74 1.65
N ALA A 24 5.81 1.54 2.14
CA ALA A 24 4.87 1.37 3.25
C ALA A 24 5.51 1.63 4.63
N GLY A 25 6.85 1.67 4.71
CA GLY A 25 7.59 1.80 5.97
C GLY A 25 7.73 3.23 6.50
N LYS A 26 8.89 3.52 7.13
CA LYS A 26 9.15 4.80 7.84
C LYS A 26 8.98 6.04 6.94
N SER A 27 9.57 6.01 5.74
CA SER A 27 9.45 7.11 4.77
C SER A 27 8.37 6.78 3.75
N PHE A 28 7.20 7.40 3.88
CA PHE A 28 6.06 7.12 3.00
C PHE A 28 6.37 7.49 1.54
N ILE A 29 6.81 8.72 1.29
CA ILE A 29 7.35 9.16 0.00
C ILE A 29 8.88 9.05 0.09
N LEU A 30 9.47 8.26 -0.79
CA LEU A 30 10.93 8.09 -0.88
C LEU A 30 11.59 9.19 -1.71
N GLY A 31 10.86 9.70 -2.71
CA GLY A 31 11.29 10.70 -3.68
C GLY A 31 10.30 10.71 -4.84
N TYR A 32 10.64 11.42 -5.92
CA TYR A 32 9.83 11.50 -7.13
C TYR A 32 10.64 11.00 -8.33
N THR A 33 9.96 10.39 -9.30
CA THR A 33 10.53 9.87 -10.54
C THR A 33 9.88 10.54 -11.75
N ASN A 34 10.63 10.62 -12.84
CA ASN A 34 10.15 11.05 -14.16
C ASN A 34 9.74 9.86 -15.06
N GLU A 35 9.72 8.64 -14.53
CA GLU A 35 9.20 7.49 -15.27
C GLU A 35 7.71 7.66 -15.58
N GLU A 36 7.37 7.60 -16.87
CA GLU A 36 5.99 7.78 -17.36
C GLU A 36 5.21 6.45 -17.46
N HIS A 37 5.90 5.32 -17.30
CA HIS A 37 5.31 3.97 -17.38
C HIS A 37 5.16 3.33 -16.00
N GLY A 38 4.27 2.33 -15.91
CA GLY A 38 4.07 1.58 -14.67
C GLY A 38 3.59 2.46 -13.52
N ILE A 39 2.86 3.54 -13.81
CA ILE A 39 2.25 4.38 -12.78
C ILE A 39 0.94 3.71 -12.33
N TYR A 40 0.75 3.63 -11.02
CA TYR A 40 -0.52 3.20 -10.46
C TYR A 40 -1.52 4.35 -10.45
N HIS A 41 -2.44 4.35 -11.41
CA HIS A 41 -3.48 5.38 -11.51
C HIS A 41 -4.76 5.03 -10.74
N ALA A 42 -5.15 3.76 -10.74
CA ALA A 42 -6.45 3.31 -10.25
C ALA A 42 -6.47 1.79 -9.96
N PRO A 43 -7.42 1.31 -9.14
CA PRO A 43 -8.39 2.09 -8.36
C PRO A 43 -7.80 2.83 -7.16
N LEU A 44 -8.21 4.09 -6.98
CA LEU A 44 -7.91 4.91 -5.81
C LEU A 44 -9.21 5.25 -5.05
N PRO A 45 -9.15 5.45 -3.72
CA PRO A 45 -7.97 5.29 -2.87
C PRO A 45 -7.56 3.82 -2.65
N ALA A 46 -6.27 3.62 -2.40
CA ALA A 46 -5.66 2.33 -2.14
C ALA A 46 -4.92 2.33 -0.79
N ILE A 47 -4.60 1.14 -0.29
CA ILE A 47 -3.72 0.93 0.86
C ILE A 47 -2.46 0.24 0.36
N ILE A 48 -1.29 0.80 0.63
CA ILE A 48 -0.04 0.07 0.48
C ILE A 48 0.30 -0.61 1.81
N PHE A 49 0.73 -1.87 1.75
CA PHE A 49 1.00 -2.70 2.92
C PHE A 49 2.35 -3.41 2.75
N ASP A 50 3.20 -3.38 3.77
CA ASP A 50 4.45 -4.12 3.79
C ASP A 50 4.25 -5.55 4.30
N ASP A 51 4.61 -6.55 3.50
CA ASP A 51 4.40 -7.96 3.84
C ASP A 51 5.27 -8.45 5.01
N PHE A 52 6.36 -7.74 5.34
CA PHE A 52 7.26 -8.09 6.44
C PHE A 52 6.99 -7.30 7.72
N THR A 53 6.76 -5.98 7.62
CA THR A 53 6.58 -5.13 8.81
C THR A 53 5.12 -4.91 9.17
N THR A 54 4.18 -5.27 8.29
CA THR A 54 2.74 -4.95 8.42
C THR A 54 2.44 -3.45 8.45
N ASP A 55 3.44 -2.60 8.24
CA ASP A 55 3.24 -1.16 8.09
C ASP A 55 2.33 -0.93 6.89
N SER A 56 1.39 -0.01 7.05
CA SER A 56 0.46 0.33 6.00
C SER A 56 0.25 1.83 5.89
N LYS A 57 -0.05 2.29 4.67
CA LYS A 57 -0.33 3.69 4.35
C LYS A 57 -1.53 3.78 3.43
N PHE A 58 -2.38 4.76 3.68
CA PHE A 58 -3.49 5.13 2.81
C PHE A 58 -3.00 6.08 1.71
N VAL A 59 -3.41 5.83 0.47
CA VAL A 59 -2.95 6.57 -0.71
C VAL A 59 -4.15 6.91 -1.59
N ASP A 60 -4.33 8.18 -1.91
CA ASP A 60 -5.43 8.71 -2.74
C ASP A 60 -4.94 9.45 -4.00
N PHE A 61 -3.65 9.33 -4.31
CA PHE A 61 -3.01 9.89 -5.50
C PHE A 61 -2.22 8.82 -6.27
N GLU A 62 -1.81 9.12 -7.49
CA GLU A 62 -1.08 8.21 -8.37
C GLU A 62 0.37 8.03 -7.92
N PHE A 63 0.94 6.83 -8.10
CA PHE A 63 2.29 6.55 -7.58
C PHE A 63 3.02 5.41 -8.31
N LYS A 64 4.34 5.31 -8.06
CA LYS A 64 5.12 4.10 -8.28
C LYS A 64 5.53 3.46 -6.95
N ALA A 65 5.68 2.14 -6.94
CA ALA A 65 6.06 1.37 -5.76
C ALA A 65 7.59 1.16 -5.70
N LYS A 66 8.18 1.20 -4.50
CA LYS A 66 9.61 0.94 -4.35
C LYS A 66 9.99 -0.55 -4.23
N SER A 67 9.09 -1.36 -3.67
CA SER A 67 9.42 -2.71 -3.20
C SER A 67 8.43 -3.76 -3.70
N SER A 68 8.96 -4.88 -4.19
CA SER A 68 8.19 -6.06 -4.59
C SER A 68 7.54 -6.79 -3.41
N ALA A 69 8.01 -6.52 -2.18
CA ALA A 69 7.42 -7.07 -0.96
C ALA A 69 6.17 -6.30 -0.49
N MET A 70 5.84 -5.17 -1.12
CA MET A 70 4.61 -4.47 -0.81
C MET A 70 3.38 -5.19 -1.38
N LYS A 71 2.20 -4.85 -0.89
CA LYS A 71 0.90 -5.15 -1.48
C LYS A 71 0.15 -3.86 -1.70
N ILE A 72 -0.59 -3.77 -2.82
CA ILE A 72 -1.54 -2.69 -3.06
C ILE A 72 -2.93 -3.28 -2.85
N LEU A 73 -3.70 -2.73 -1.92
CA LEU A 73 -5.02 -3.20 -1.52
C LEU A 73 -6.05 -2.17 -1.93
N THR A 74 -7.09 -2.62 -2.61
CA THR A 74 -8.20 -1.75 -3.02
C THR A 74 -9.50 -2.32 -2.49
N ALA A 75 -10.41 -1.43 -2.11
CA ALA A 75 -11.69 -1.84 -1.57
C ALA A 75 -12.61 -2.36 -2.67
N LYS A 76 -13.45 -3.33 -2.32
CA LYS A 76 -14.56 -3.75 -3.17
C LYS A 76 -15.60 -2.62 -3.27
N LYS A 77 -16.40 -2.63 -4.34
CA LYS A 77 -17.51 -1.68 -4.51
C LYS A 77 -18.42 -1.67 -3.28
N GLY A 78 -18.78 -0.48 -2.80
CA GLY A 78 -19.62 -0.29 -1.61
C GLY A 78 -18.88 -0.39 -0.28
N VAL A 79 -17.56 -0.66 -0.28
CA VAL A 79 -16.72 -0.67 0.91
C VAL A 79 -15.77 0.53 0.89
N SER A 80 -15.65 1.21 2.02
CA SER A 80 -14.70 2.33 2.17
C SER A 80 -13.28 1.79 2.41
N ALA A 81 -12.34 2.09 1.51
CA ALA A 81 -10.92 1.77 1.74
C ALA A 81 -10.37 2.46 2.99
N LYS A 82 -10.85 3.67 3.30
CA LYS A 82 -10.46 4.39 4.51
C LYS A 82 -10.91 3.66 5.78
N TYR A 83 -12.13 3.14 5.78
CA TYR A 83 -12.63 2.32 6.89
C TYR A 83 -11.77 1.07 7.12
N ILE A 84 -11.45 0.36 6.03
CA ILE A 84 -10.58 -0.83 6.10
C ILE A 84 -9.18 -0.46 6.62
N PHE A 85 -8.61 0.65 6.14
CA PHE A 85 -7.32 1.14 6.61
C PHE A 85 -7.36 1.43 8.12
N GLU A 86 -8.33 2.21 8.60
CA GLU A 86 -8.46 2.54 10.02
C GLU A 86 -8.64 1.27 10.88
N ALA A 87 -9.45 0.31 10.42
CA ALA A 87 -9.61 -0.98 11.08
C ALA A 87 -8.30 -1.78 11.15
N MET A 88 -7.49 -1.76 10.08
CA MET A 88 -6.16 -2.38 10.07
C MET A 88 -5.23 -1.74 11.11
N GLN A 89 -5.27 -0.42 11.27
CA GLN A 89 -4.43 0.29 12.26
C GLN A 89 -4.80 -0.05 13.72
N MET A 90 -6.00 -0.56 13.96
CA MET A 90 -6.44 -1.00 15.30
C MET A 90 -5.97 -2.42 15.65
N LEU A 91 -5.44 -3.18 14.69
CA LEU A 91 -4.97 -4.54 14.91
C LEU A 91 -3.71 -4.52 15.79
N LYS A 92 -3.82 -5.09 16.99
CA LYS A 92 -2.67 -5.33 17.87
C LYS A 92 -1.91 -6.56 17.38
N PHE A 93 -1.13 -6.40 16.33
CA PHE A 93 -0.32 -7.48 15.77
C PHE A 93 1.13 -7.37 16.28
N LYS A 94 1.61 -8.43 16.93
CA LYS A 94 3.02 -8.52 17.32
C LYS A 94 3.81 -9.12 16.16
N ILE A 95 4.65 -8.31 15.52
CA ILE A 95 5.59 -8.79 14.50
C ILE A 95 6.55 -9.77 15.17
N GLY A 96 6.58 -11.01 14.68
CA GLY A 96 7.43 -12.08 15.18
C GLY A 96 8.20 -12.73 14.05
N GLY A 97 9.53 -12.82 14.19
CA GLY A 97 10.43 -13.43 13.21
C GLY A 97 10.48 -12.69 11.85
N HIS A 98 11.25 -13.24 10.91
CA HIS A 98 11.28 -12.81 9.51
C HIS A 98 10.29 -13.66 8.69
N GLN A 99 9.00 -13.32 8.74
CA GLN A 99 7.97 -14.02 7.97
C GLN A 99 7.09 -13.05 7.19
N ARG A 100 6.43 -13.57 6.14
CA ARG A 100 5.44 -12.83 5.37
C ARG A 100 4.08 -12.95 6.06
N HIS A 101 3.41 -11.82 6.25
CA HIS A 101 2.19 -11.73 7.06
C HIS A 101 0.91 -11.61 6.23
N TRP A 102 1.01 -11.26 4.94
CA TRP A 102 -0.16 -11.04 4.10
C TRP A 102 -1.00 -12.31 3.90
N ILE A 103 -0.40 -13.35 3.30
CA ILE A 103 -1.15 -14.54 2.84
C ILE A 103 -1.70 -15.35 4.01
N SER A 104 -0.92 -15.58 5.06
CA SER A 104 -1.32 -16.47 6.16
C SER A 104 -2.20 -15.80 7.21
N ILE A 105 -2.06 -14.49 7.40
CA ILE A 105 -2.69 -13.77 8.53
C ILE A 105 -3.64 -12.71 8.01
N TYR A 106 -3.12 -11.62 7.45
CA TYR A 106 -3.92 -10.43 7.14
C TYR A 106 -5.02 -10.70 6.12
N SER A 107 -4.75 -11.53 5.11
CA SER A 107 -5.75 -11.86 4.08
C SER A 107 -6.91 -12.72 4.60
N ASN A 108 -6.78 -13.32 5.78
CA ASN A 108 -7.81 -14.12 6.44
C ASN A 108 -8.56 -13.36 7.55
N LEU A 109 -8.16 -12.12 7.85
CA LEU A 109 -8.83 -11.31 8.87
C LEU A 109 -10.21 -10.85 8.37
N VAL A 110 -11.21 -10.99 9.23
CA VAL A 110 -12.57 -10.51 8.98
C VAL A 110 -12.74 -9.18 9.70
N ILE A 111 -12.92 -8.10 8.93
CA ILE A 111 -13.30 -6.79 9.44
C ILE A 111 -14.82 -6.69 9.34
N PRO A 112 -15.56 -6.57 10.44
CA PRO A 112 -17.01 -6.37 10.38
C PRO A 112 -17.30 -5.04 9.71
N ILE A 113 -18.26 -5.01 8.79
CA ILE A 113 -18.75 -3.76 8.20
C ILE A 113 -20.06 -3.43 8.91
N PRO A 114 -20.22 -2.24 9.51
CA PRO A 114 -21.47 -1.87 10.14
C PRO A 114 -22.58 -1.77 9.10
N ASP A 115 -23.78 -2.22 9.45
CA ASP A 115 -24.95 -2.06 8.59
C ASP A 115 -25.20 -0.57 8.34
N ALA A 116 -25.45 -0.23 7.07
CA ALA A 116 -25.92 1.10 6.72
C ALA A 116 -27.31 1.29 7.35
N LYS A 117 -27.42 2.21 8.31
CA LYS A 117 -28.71 2.66 8.82
C LYS A 117 -29.48 3.44 7.76
#